data_AF-A0A954HL29-F1
#
_entry.id   AF-A0A954HL29-F1
#
_cell.length_a   1.000
_cell.length_b   1.000
_cell.length_c   1.000
_cell.angle_alpha   90.00
_cell.angle_beta   90.00
_cell.angle_gamma   90.00
#
_symmetry.space_group_name_H-M   'P 1'
#
loop_
_entity.id
_entity.type
_entity.pdbx_description
1 polymer ?
#
loop_
_entity_poly.entity_id
_entity_poly.type
_entity_poly.pdbx_seq_one_letter_code
_entity_poly.pdbx_strand_id
1 'polypeptide(L)'
;MTIQRTLLFSIATLLMTAPGNAQCHRSQRVIIGHAVHVPHVHVTQRIPVTSICPSAQTVIRTAQLPPAPSSVAFGDFGHVDELAARLETLMSELCLDMYYNYSHNPGFQETYTEAYSLYLTARYIHAAEHHADREAIRRQLGGADSLFHHVEGDVVSWSRIAHHQVGTLDITAKMQLAEDTLHHLMEDVGVSLNAQVPPAPGGIAAAPVPYSIP
;
A
#
# COMPACT_ATOMS: atom_id res chain seq x y z
N MET A 1 38.29 -4.69 -0.77
CA MET A 1 37.87 -5.16 -2.10
C MET A 1 36.55 -4.46 -2.40
N THR A 2 36.58 -3.44 -3.25
CA THR A 2 35.44 -2.54 -3.50
C THR A 2 34.82 -2.95 -4.83
N ILE A 3 33.67 -3.60 -4.80
CA ILE A 3 32.95 -4.02 -6.01
C ILE A 3 32.09 -2.84 -6.47
N GLN A 4 32.53 -2.15 -7.54
CA GLN A 4 31.70 -1.21 -8.28
C GLN A 4 30.54 -1.99 -8.93
N ARG A 5 29.34 -1.90 -8.36
CA ARG A 5 28.09 -2.30 -9.03
C ARG A 5 27.51 -1.08 -9.74
N THR A 6 27.83 -0.97 -11.03
CA THR A 6 27.22 0.00 -11.94
C THR A 6 25.89 -0.57 -12.44
N LEU A 7 24.78 -0.25 -11.78
CA LEU A 7 23.45 -0.50 -12.29
C LEU A 7 23.00 0.72 -13.10
N LEU A 8 22.96 0.54 -14.42
CA LEU A 8 22.39 1.49 -15.38
C LEU A 8 20.85 1.44 -15.28
N PHE A 9 20.26 2.36 -14.53
CA PHE A 9 18.83 2.64 -14.63
C PHE A 9 18.58 3.56 -15.83
N SER A 10 18.24 2.98 -16.97
CA SER A 10 17.56 3.69 -18.06
C SER A 10 16.06 3.70 -17.77
N ILE A 11 15.58 4.74 -17.09
CA ILE A 11 14.15 5.07 -17.07
C ILE A 11 13.91 6.15 -18.11
N ALA A 12 13.10 5.77 -19.11
CA ALA A 12 12.73 6.59 -20.24
C ALA A 12 11.94 7.82 -19.79
N THR A 13 12.37 8.96 -20.31
CA THR A 13 11.62 10.22 -20.39
C THR A 13 10.33 9.99 -21.17
N LEU A 14 9.17 10.02 -20.51
CA LEU A 14 7.88 10.17 -21.19
C LEU A 14 7.36 11.59 -20.97
N LEU A 15 7.06 12.24 -22.10
CA LEU A 15 6.69 13.63 -22.25
C LEU A 15 5.49 14.03 -21.38
N MET A 16 5.64 15.16 -20.70
CA MET A 16 4.53 15.98 -20.24
C MET A 16 3.98 16.80 -21.40
N THR A 17 2.73 16.56 -21.77
CA THR A 17 1.90 17.55 -22.47
C THR A 17 0.52 17.55 -21.85
N ALA A 18 0.24 18.54 -21.01
CA ALA A 18 -1.11 18.86 -20.56
C ALA A 18 -1.51 20.22 -21.15
N PRO A 19 -2.61 20.31 -21.92
CA PRO A 19 -3.30 21.57 -22.12
C PRO A 19 -4.29 21.78 -20.98
N GLY A 20 -4.26 22.98 -20.40
CA GLY A 20 -5.17 23.40 -19.36
C GLY A 20 -6.62 23.49 -19.83
N ASN A 21 -7.53 23.33 -18.87
CA ASN A 21 -8.71 24.16 -18.85
C ASN A 21 -9.15 24.40 -17.41
N ALA A 22 -9.28 25.69 -17.10
CA ALA A 22 -9.78 26.19 -15.84
C ALA A 22 -11.28 25.89 -15.74
N GLN A 23 -11.70 25.36 -14.60
CA GLN A 23 -13.09 25.50 -14.18
C GLN A 23 -13.14 25.81 -12.68
N CYS A 24 -13.26 27.11 -12.41
CA CYS A 24 -13.73 27.66 -11.14
C CYS A 24 -15.04 26.96 -10.74
N HIS A 25 -15.07 26.34 -9.56
CA HIS A 25 -16.29 26.32 -8.75
C HIS A 25 -15.97 26.17 -7.25
N ARG A 26 -16.19 27.28 -6.55
CA ARG A 26 -16.92 27.39 -5.28
C ARG A 26 -16.26 26.78 -4.03
N SER A 27 -15.64 27.66 -3.25
CA SER A 27 -15.36 27.51 -1.82
C SER A 27 -16.56 26.94 -1.06
N GLN A 28 -16.43 25.72 -0.55
CA GLN A 28 -17.13 25.33 0.67
C GLN A 28 -16.22 25.67 1.85
N ARG A 29 -16.58 26.74 2.56
CA ARG A 29 -16.11 26.94 3.93
C ARG A 29 -16.76 25.85 4.78
N VAL A 30 -16.02 24.80 5.09
CA VAL A 30 -16.34 23.96 6.24
C VAL A 30 -15.93 24.75 7.47
N ILE A 31 -16.91 25.34 8.15
CA ILE A 31 -16.73 25.85 9.50
C ILE A 31 -16.59 24.61 10.39
N ILE A 32 -15.35 24.21 10.68
CA ILE A 32 -15.07 23.31 11.79
C ILE A 32 -15.38 24.12 13.05
N GLY A 33 -16.49 23.78 13.70
CA GLY A 33 -16.79 24.28 15.03
C GLY A 33 -15.66 23.84 15.96
N HIS A 34 -14.79 24.77 16.32
CA HIS A 34 -13.91 24.59 17.46
C HIS A 34 -14.81 24.45 18.68
N ALA A 35 -14.83 23.25 19.27
CA ALA A 35 -15.43 23.02 20.57
C ALA A 35 -14.77 23.99 21.56
N VAL A 36 -15.55 24.98 21.99
CA VAL A 36 -15.19 25.89 23.06
C VAL A 36 -14.86 25.03 24.27
N HIS A 37 -13.63 25.16 24.74
CA HIS A 37 -13.15 24.55 25.97
C HIS A 37 -13.98 25.13 27.13
N VAL A 38 -14.99 24.38 27.57
CA VAL A 38 -15.79 24.71 28.75
C VAL A 38 -14.90 24.49 29.97
N PRO A 39 -14.71 25.48 30.85
CA PRO A 39 -13.96 25.29 32.07
C PRO A 39 -14.64 24.24 32.94
N HIS A 40 -13.82 23.28 33.38
CA HIS A 40 -14.20 22.16 34.22
C HIS A 40 -14.66 22.69 35.60
N VAL A 41 -15.97 22.86 35.78
CA VAL A 41 -16.55 23.07 37.11
C VAL A 41 -16.74 21.69 37.72
N HIS A 42 -16.03 21.41 38.82
CA HIS A 42 -16.30 20.26 39.67
C HIS A 42 -17.67 20.46 40.35
N VAL A 43 -18.73 19.97 39.71
CA VAL A 43 -20.01 19.74 40.36
C VAL A 43 -20.01 18.30 40.85
N THR A 44 -19.85 18.13 42.17
CA THR A 44 -20.11 16.85 42.86
C THR A 44 -21.62 16.61 42.88
N GLN A 45 -22.19 16.11 41.78
CA GLN A 45 -23.56 15.62 41.77
C GLN A 45 -23.60 14.22 42.41
N ARG A 46 -24.14 14.16 43.64
CA ARG A 46 -24.57 12.91 44.27
C ARG A 46 -25.77 12.38 43.47
N ILE A 47 -25.55 11.31 42.71
CA ILE A 47 -26.61 10.59 42.02
C ILE A 47 -27.33 9.71 43.07
N PRO A 48 -28.67 9.82 43.23
CA PRO A 48 -29.42 8.88 44.04
C PRO A 48 -29.40 7.49 43.37
N VAL A 49 -28.97 6.48 44.14
CA VAL A 49 -29.00 5.08 43.72
C VAL A 49 -30.45 4.60 43.75
N THR A 50 -31.15 4.75 42.63
CA THR A 50 -32.40 4.03 42.38
C THR A 50 -32.04 2.63 41.91
N SER A 51 -32.25 1.66 42.81
CA SER A 51 -32.23 0.23 42.51
C SER A 51 -33.37 -0.08 41.53
N ILE A 52 -33.04 -0.18 40.24
CA ILE A 52 -33.95 -0.64 39.20
C ILE A 52 -33.71 -2.13 39.02
N CYS A 53 -34.73 -2.94 39.34
CA CYS A 53 -34.72 -4.37 39.11
C CYS A 53 -34.48 -4.67 37.61
N PRO A 54 -33.50 -5.52 37.25
CA PRO A 54 -33.31 -5.93 35.87
C PRO A 54 -34.50 -6.80 35.45
N SER A 55 -35.35 -6.27 34.58
CA SER A 55 -36.33 -7.08 33.86
C SER A 55 -35.57 -7.94 32.87
N ALA A 56 -35.62 -9.25 33.06
CA ALA A 56 -35.02 -10.25 32.18
C ALA A 56 -35.69 -10.19 30.81
N GLN A 57 -35.15 -9.36 29.90
CA GLN A 57 -35.45 -9.46 28.48
C GLN A 57 -34.69 -10.65 27.91
N THR A 58 -35.38 -11.77 27.76
CA THR A 58 -34.90 -12.91 26.99
C THR A 58 -34.82 -12.50 25.52
N VAL A 59 -33.70 -11.88 25.13
CA VAL A 59 -33.35 -11.69 23.73
C VAL A 59 -33.03 -13.07 23.18
N ILE A 60 -34.01 -13.67 22.48
CA ILE A 60 -33.79 -14.85 21.65
C ILE A 60 -32.88 -14.40 20.51
N ARG A 61 -31.57 -14.43 20.77
CA ARG A 61 -30.52 -14.26 19.78
C ARG A 61 -30.60 -15.48 18.89
N THR A 62 -31.31 -15.36 17.77
CA THR A 62 -31.17 -16.30 16.66
C THR A 62 -29.67 -16.38 16.38
N ALA A 63 -29.10 -17.57 16.60
CA ALA A 63 -27.70 -17.84 16.33
C ALA A 63 -27.51 -17.68 14.81
N GLN A 64 -27.16 -16.48 14.39
CA GLN A 64 -26.80 -16.20 13.02
C GLN A 64 -25.51 -16.98 12.77
N LEU A 65 -25.64 -18.08 12.02
CA LEU A 65 -24.51 -18.85 11.56
C LEU A 65 -23.51 -17.88 10.92
N PRO A 66 -22.20 -17.99 11.24
CA PRO A 66 -21.19 -17.17 10.60
C PRO A 66 -21.34 -17.30 9.07
N PRO A 67 -21.22 -16.19 8.32
CA PRO A 67 -21.29 -16.23 6.87
C PRO A 67 -20.28 -17.27 6.36
N ALA A 68 -20.69 -18.07 5.38
CA ALA A 68 -19.81 -19.02 4.73
C ALA A 68 -18.60 -18.27 4.13
N PRO A 69 -17.39 -18.85 4.16
CA PRO A 69 -16.21 -18.23 3.57
C PRO A 69 -16.48 -17.94 2.08
N SER A 70 -16.37 -16.69 1.67
CA SER A 70 -16.41 -16.30 0.26
C SER A 70 -15.11 -16.73 -0.39
N SER A 71 -15.16 -17.70 -1.30
CA SER A 71 -14.03 -18.00 -2.18
C SER A 71 -13.85 -16.84 -3.16
N VAL A 72 -12.75 -16.09 -3.04
CA VAL A 72 -12.36 -15.12 -4.08
C VAL A 72 -11.95 -15.94 -5.30
N ALA A 73 -12.58 -15.69 -6.44
CA ALA A 73 -12.20 -16.36 -7.67
C ALA A 73 -10.93 -15.69 -8.24
N PHE A 74 -9.95 -16.50 -8.62
CA PHE A 74 -8.72 -16.01 -9.22
C PHE A 74 -9.03 -15.18 -10.48
N GLY A 75 -8.62 -13.92 -10.51
CA GLY A 75 -8.86 -13.01 -11.63
C GLY A 75 -10.27 -12.43 -11.73
N ASP A 76 -11.05 -12.41 -10.64
CA ASP A 76 -12.42 -11.86 -10.61
C ASP A 76 -12.48 -10.31 -10.59
N PHE A 77 -11.41 -9.65 -10.13
CA PHE A 77 -11.35 -8.21 -9.89
C PHE A 77 -12.42 -7.71 -8.90
N GLY A 78 -12.92 -8.59 -8.03
CA GLY A 78 -14.03 -8.26 -7.13
C GLY A 78 -13.64 -7.33 -5.99
N HIS A 79 -12.35 -7.28 -5.65
CA HIS A 79 -11.83 -6.62 -4.44
C HIS A 79 -10.66 -5.67 -4.72
N VAL A 80 -10.32 -5.43 -5.99
CA VAL A 80 -9.14 -4.63 -6.38
C VAL A 80 -9.15 -3.23 -5.77
N ASP A 81 -10.28 -2.53 -5.78
CA ASP A 81 -10.37 -1.17 -5.24
C ASP A 81 -10.03 -1.12 -3.73
N GLU A 82 -10.65 -2.01 -2.95
CA GLU A 82 -10.39 -2.11 -1.51
C GLU A 82 -8.94 -2.53 -1.21
N LEU A 83 -8.44 -3.56 -1.89
CA LEU A 83 -7.10 -4.10 -1.67
C LEU A 83 -6.02 -3.08 -2.09
N ALA A 84 -6.21 -2.39 -3.22
CA ALA A 84 -5.28 -1.39 -3.71
C ALA A 84 -5.25 -0.15 -2.79
N ALA A 85 -6.40 0.33 -2.34
CA ALA A 85 -6.49 1.44 -1.40
C ALA A 85 -5.85 1.10 -0.04
N ARG A 86 -6.05 -0.15 0.43
CA ARG A 86 -5.42 -0.64 1.65
C ARG A 86 -3.90 -0.76 1.51
N LEU A 87 -3.42 -1.31 0.39
CA LEU A 87 -1.99 -1.40 0.10
C LEU A 87 -1.34 -0.01 0.03
N GLU A 88 -1.98 0.95 -0.65
CA GLU A 88 -1.51 2.33 -0.71
C GLU A 88 -1.33 2.94 0.69
N THR A 89 -2.32 2.73 1.57
CA THR A 89 -2.28 3.22 2.95
C THR A 89 -1.15 2.58 3.74
N LEU A 90 -1.01 1.24 3.69
CA LEU A 90 0.06 0.51 4.38
C LEU A 90 1.45 0.94 3.91
N MET A 91 1.63 1.10 2.60
CA MET A 91 2.91 1.53 2.02
C MET A 91 3.26 2.98 2.38
N SER A 92 2.26 3.86 2.45
CA SER A 92 2.43 5.24 2.93
C SER A 92 2.87 5.27 4.40
N GLU A 93 2.20 4.50 5.27
CA GLU A 93 2.56 4.37 6.68
C GLU A 93 3.95 3.77 6.87
N LEU A 94 4.31 2.76 6.07
CA LEU A 94 5.63 2.16 6.07
C LEU A 94 6.71 3.20 5.75
N CYS A 95 6.54 3.97 4.68
CA CYS A 95 7.51 5.01 4.29
C CYS A 95 7.69 6.03 5.42
N LEU A 96 6.60 6.54 5.99
CA LEU A 96 6.67 7.49 7.11
C LEU A 96 7.38 6.87 8.33
N ASP A 97 7.09 5.61 8.67
CA ASP A 97 7.72 4.92 9.79
C ASP A 97 9.23 4.75 9.57
N MET A 98 9.62 4.30 8.37
CA MET A 98 11.03 4.19 7.95
C MET A 98 11.76 5.53 8.10
N TYR A 99 11.17 6.60 7.55
CA TYR A 99 11.78 7.93 7.59
C TYR A 99 12.02 8.44 9.01
N TYR A 100 11.00 8.35 9.87
CA TYR A 100 11.09 8.89 11.21
C TYR A 100 11.91 8.02 12.17
N ASN A 101 11.84 6.69 12.06
CA ASN A 101 12.33 5.79 13.12
C ASN A 101 13.51 4.89 12.73
N TYR A 102 13.88 4.87 11.44
CA TYR A 102 14.89 3.94 10.92
C TYR A 102 15.95 4.58 10.04
N SER A 103 15.93 5.91 9.87
CA SER A 103 16.87 6.63 8.99
C SER A 103 18.35 6.53 9.41
N HIS A 104 18.63 6.06 10.63
CA HIS A 104 19.98 5.80 11.13
C HIS A 104 20.55 4.44 10.70
N ASN A 105 19.74 3.52 10.17
CA ASN A 105 20.21 2.18 9.80
C ASN A 105 21.06 2.22 8.51
N PRO A 106 22.09 1.36 8.40
CA PRO A 106 22.89 1.26 7.17
C PRO A 106 22.01 0.80 6.00
N GLY A 107 22.24 1.34 4.80
CA GLY A 107 21.45 1.03 3.62
C GLY A 107 20.11 1.77 3.52
N PHE A 108 19.72 2.53 4.56
CA PHE A 108 18.42 3.19 4.63
C PHE A 108 18.01 3.93 3.35
N GLN A 109 18.92 4.71 2.75
CA GLN A 109 18.57 5.51 1.57
C GLN A 109 18.15 4.65 0.37
N GLU A 110 18.81 3.51 0.15
CA GLU A 110 18.51 2.59 -0.96
C GLU A 110 17.18 1.89 -0.71
N THR A 111 17.05 1.22 0.44
CA THR A 111 15.83 0.51 0.85
C THR A 111 14.61 1.45 0.93
N TYR A 112 14.77 2.68 1.43
CA TYR A 112 13.70 3.68 1.45
C TYR A 112 13.28 4.11 0.03
N THR A 113 14.24 4.27 -0.89
CA THR A 113 13.92 4.62 -2.27
C THR A 113 13.07 3.53 -2.93
N GLU A 114 13.42 2.27 -2.69
CA GLU A 114 12.67 1.11 -3.17
C GLU A 114 11.28 0.97 -2.54
N ALA A 115 11.18 1.14 -1.21
CA ALA A 115 9.90 1.17 -0.51
C ALA A 115 8.99 2.29 -1.02
N TYR A 116 9.56 3.46 -1.32
CA TYR A 116 8.82 4.57 -1.91
C TYR A 116 8.37 4.25 -3.35
N SER A 117 9.17 3.55 -4.14
CA SER A 117 8.74 3.02 -5.44
C SER A 117 7.53 2.08 -5.31
N LEU A 118 7.50 1.21 -4.30
CA LEU A 118 6.34 0.35 -4.02
C LEU A 118 5.09 1.15 -3.65
N TYR A 119 5.23 2.20 -2.82
CA TYR A 119 4.13 3.13 -2.53
C TYR A 119 3.57 3.79 -3.80
N LEU A 120 4.44 4.27 -4.70
CA LEU A 120 4.02 4.86 -5.96
C LEU A 120 3.29 3.84 -6.85
N THR A 121 3.75 2.59 -6.86
CA THR A 121 3.09 1.48 -7.56
C THR A 121 1.70 1.20 -7.00
N ALA A 122 1.55 1.11 -5.68
CA ALA A 122 0.25 0.91 -5.03
C ALA A 122 -0.75 2.02 -5.39
N ARG A 123 -0.31 3.29 -5.29
CA ARG A 123 -1.11 4.45 -5.69
C ARG A 123 -1.50 4.42 -7.18
N TYR A 124 -0.58 4.00 -8.04
CA TYR A 124 -0.87 3.86 -9.47
C TYR A 124 -1.91 2.77 -9.73
N ILE A 125 -1.81 1.62 -9.08
CA ILE A 125 -2.77 0.52 -9.22
C ILE A 125 -4.17 0.97 -8.78
N HIS A 126 -4.27 1.63 -7.62
CA HIS A 126 -5.53 2.16 -7.12
C HIS A 126 -6.14 3.17 -8.10
N ALA A 127 -5.35 4.09 -8.66
CA ALA A 127 -5.82 5.01 -9.70
C ALA A 127 -6.24 4.30 -11.00
N ALA A 128 -5.50 3.25 -11.42
CA ALA A 128 -5.80 2.48 -12.62
C ALA A 128 -7.12 1.70 -12.50
N GLU A 129 -7.49 1.27 -11.29
CA GLU A 129 -8.78 0.62 -11.02
C GLU A 129 -9.96 1.56 -11.28
N HIS A 130 -9.86 2.83 -10.85
CA HIS A 130 -10.88 3.85 -11.18
C HIS A 130 -11.03 4.10 -12.69
N HIS A 131 -10.04 3.71 -13.49
CA HIS A 131 -10.05 3.77 -14.95
C HIS A 131 -10.37 2.41 -15.62
N ALA A 132 -10.60 1.35 -14.85
CA ALA A 132 -10.78 -0.03 -15.31
C ALA A 132 -9.62 -0.54 -16.21
N ASP A 133 -8.38 -0.05 -16.01
CA ASP A 133 -7.21 -0.47 -16.79
C ASP A 133 -6.56 -1.74 -16.19
N ARG A 134 -7.22 -2.87 -16.42
CA ARG A 134 -6.82 -4.18 -15.87
C ARG A 134 -5.43 -4.64 -16.32
N GLU A 135 -5.03 -4.30 -17.54
CA GLU A 135 -3.72 -4.67 -18.07
C GLU A 135 -2.58 -3.83 -17.47
N ALA A 136 -2.84 -2.56 -17.17
CA ALA A 136 -1.90 -1.75 -16.39
C ALA A 136 -1.70 -2.33 -14.99
N ILE A 137 -2.77 -2.73 -14.31
CA ILE A 137 -2.71 -3.31 -12.96
C ILE A 137 -1.85 -4.58 -12.96
N ARG A 138 -2.13 -5.54 -13.87
CA ARG A 138 -1.37 -6.80 -13.99
C ARG A 138 0.12 -6.58 -14.19
N ARG A 139 0.51 -5.68 -15.09
CA ARG A 139 1.92 -5.41 -15.41
C ARG A 139 2.68 -4.85 -14.22
N GLN A 140 2.05 -4.02 -13.41
CA GLN A 140 2.70 -3.41 -12.25
C GLN A 140 2.88 -4.41 -11.10
N LEU A 141 1.88 -5.26 -10.85
CA LEU A 141 1.92 -6.23 -9.75
C LEU A 141 3.06 -7.26 -9.90
N GLY A 142 3.36 -7.72 -11.12
CA GLY A 142 4.42 -8.72 -11.34
C GLY A 142 5.82 -8.24 -10.95
N GLY A 143 6.10 -6.93 -11.02
CA GLY A 143 7.38 -6.36 -10.58
C GLY A 143 7.41 -5.97 -9.09
N ALA A 144 6.24 -5.72 -8.50
CA ALA A 144 6.12 -5.25 -7.13
C ALA A 144 6.55 -6.32 -6.10
N ASP A 145 6.17 -7.58 -6.30
CA ASP A 145 6.46 -8.68 -5.37
C ASP A 145 7.97 -8.90 -5.13
N SER A 146 8.76 -8.97 -6.21
CA SER A 146 10.22 -9.12 -6.08
C SER A 146 10.88 -7.93 -5.40
N LEU A 147 10.39 -6.71 -5.65
CA LEU A 147 10.90 -5.50 -4.99
C LEU A 147 10.50 -5.47 -3.51
N PHE A 148 9.29 -5.94 -3.19
CA PHE A 148 8.79 -6.06 -1.84
C PHE A 148 9.67 -6.98 -0.98
N HIS A 149 9.96 -8.19 -1.47
CA HIS A 149 10.84 -9.12 -0.76
C HIS A 149 12.27 -8.60 -0.58
N HIS A 150 12.77 -7.78 -1.50
CA HIS A 150 14.07 -7.12 -1.32
C HIS A 150 14.04 -6.14 -0.15
N VAL A 151 13.04 -5.24 -0.11
CA VAL A 151 12.84 -4.30 0.99
C VAL A 151 12.67 -5.03 2.32
N GLU A 152 11.87 -6.10 2.34
CA GLU A 152 11.67 -6.95 3.53
C GLU A 152 12.99 -7.53 4.06
N GLY A 153 13.80 -8.09 3.16
CA GLY A 153 15.11 -8.65 3.48
C GLY A 153 16.07 -7.64 4.11
N ASP A 154 15.99 -6.37 3.70
CA ASP A 154 16.80 -5.30 4.29
C ASP A 154 16.32 -4.92 5.69
N VAL A 155 15.02 -4.67 5.84
CA VAL A 155 14.44 -4.11 7.07
C VAL A 155 14.43 -5.10 8.24
N VAL A 156 14.47 -6.41 7.99
CA VAL A 156 14.46 -7.44 9.05
C VAL A 156 15.63 -7.30 10.03
N SER A 157 16.75 -6.73 9.58
CA SER A 157 17.96 -6.54 10.37
C SER A 157 18.04 -5.18 11.07
N TRP A 158 17.09 -4.28 10.78
CA TRP A 158 17.14 -2.91 11.27
C TRP A 158 16.75 -2.79 12.73
N SER A 159 17.31 -1.76 13.37
CA SER A 159 16.97 -1.37 14.72
C SER A 159 16.08 -0.13 14.70
N ARG A 160 15.08 -0.10 15.57
CA ARG A 160 14.20 1.07 15.71
C ARG A 160 14.75 2.06 16.73
N ILE A 161 14.79 3.34 16.39
CA ILE A 161 14.87 4.45 17.35
C ILE A 161 13.52 5.19 17.28
N ALA A 162 12.73 5.10 18.34
CA ALA A 162 11.37 5.62 18.36
C ALA A 162 11.36 7.16 18.46
N HIS A 163 11.07 7.83 17.35
CA HIS A 163 10.87 9.27 17.26
C HIS A 163 9.40 9.65 17.07
N HIS A 164 8.67 8.92 16.22
CA HIS A 164 7.26 9.18 15.92
C HIS A 164 6.48 7.88 15.73
N GLN A 165 5.31 7.77 16.34
CA GLN A 165 4.44 6.62 16.10
C GLN A 165 3.62 6.87 14.83
N VAL A 166 3.84 6.06 13.80
CA VAL A 166 3.05 6.07 12.55
C VAL A 166 2.15 4.84 12.57
N GLY A 167 0.83 5.03 12.51
CA GLY A 167 -0.13 3.92 12.63
C GLY A 167 -0.05 3.21 14.00
N THR A 168 -0.70 2.05 14.11
CA THR A 168 -0.74 1.25 15.35
C THR A 168 0.24 0.08 15.37
N LEU A 169 0.91 -0.17 14.25
CA LEU A 169 1.75 -1.33 14.01
C LEU A 169 3.23 -0.95 13.99
N ASP A 170 4.11 -1.91 14.29
CA ASP A 170 5.55 -1.79 14.02
C ASP A 170 5.86 -2.08 12.54
N ILE A 171 7.13 -1.90 12.16
CA ILE A 171 7.53 -2.05 10.75
C ILE A 171 7.31 -3.48 10.24
N THR A 172 7.58 -4.49 11.07
CA THR A 172 7.45 -5.90 10.69
C THR A 172 5.99 -6.27 10.48
N ALA A 173 5.09 -5.86 11.38
CA ALA A 173 3.66 -6.09 11.23
C ALA A 173 3.07 -5.33 10.03
N LYS A 174 3.57 -4.12 9.72
CA LYS A 174 3.17 -3.41 8.49
C LYS A 174 3.61 -4.15 7.23
N MET A 175 4.84 -4.64 7.21
CA MET A 175 5.36 -5.44 6.08
C MET A 175 4.51 -6.69 5.88
N GLN A 176 4.25 -7.47 6.93
CA GLN A 176 3.42 -8.68 6.81
C GLN A 176 2.02 -8.36 6.25
N LEU A 177 1.35 -7.32 6.78
CA LEU A 177 0.04 -6.95 6.26
C LEU A 177 0.08 -6.44 4.82
N ALA A 178 1.16 -5.75 4.42
CA ALA A 178 1.35 -5.29 3.06
C ALA A 178 1.61 -6.45 2.09
N GLU A 179 2.41 -7.45 2.50
CA GLU A 179 2.64 -8.69 1.75
C GLU A 179 1.32 -9.45 1.54
N ASP A 180 0.59 -9.73 2.62
CA ASP A 180 -0.70 -10.43 2.57
C ASP A 180 -1.67 -9.69 1.63
N THR A 181 -1.74 -8.36 1.75
CA THR A 181 -2.59 -7.52 0.89
C THR A 181 -2.14 -7.57 -0.57
N LEU A 182 -0.83 -7.53 -0.83
CA LEU A 182 -0.26 -7.62 -2.18
C LEU A 182 -0.56 -8.98 -2.82
N HIS A 183 -0.40 -10.08 -2.09
CA HIS A 183 -0.68 -11.42 -2.61
C HIS A 183 -2.16 -11.63 -2.88
N HIS A 184 -3.05 -11.16 -1.99
CA HIS A 184 -4.50 -11.18 -2.26
C HIS A 184 -4.87 -10.34 -3.48
N LEU A 185 -4.24 -9.17 -3.65
CA LEU A 185 -4.44 -8.32 -4.82
C LEU A 185 -3.96 -9.02 -6.11
N MET A 186 -2.82 -9.72 -6.06
CA MET A 186 -2.33 -10.52 -7.17
C MET A 186 -3.28 -11.67 -7.50
N GLU A 187 -3.82 -12.38 -6.51
CA GLU A 187 -4.81 -13.44 -6.70
C GLU A 187 -6.11 -12.91 -7.33
N ASP A 188 -6.65 -11.81 -6.83
CA ASP A 188 -7.90 -11.19 -7.32
C ASP A 188 -7.77 -10.68 -8.77
N VAL A 189 -6.57 -10.22 -9.17
CA VAL A 189 -6.25 -9.75 -10.54
C VAL A 189 -5.86 -10.89 -11.49
N GLY A 190 -5.54 -12.06 -10.94
CA GLY A 190 -5.13 -13.24 -11.68
C GLY A 190 -3.65 -13.25 -12.06
N VAL A 191 -2.78 -12.64 -11.26
CA VAL A 191 -1.33 -12.69 -11.40
C VAL A 191 -0.78 -13.83 -10.54
N SER A 192 -0.17 -14.83 -11.16
CA SER A 192 0.48 -15.93 -10.44
C SER A 192 1.92 -15.57 -10.07
N LEU A 193 2.30 -15.85 -8.82
CA LEU A 193 3.69 -15.73 -8.33
C LEU A 193 4.67 -16.60 -9.16
N ASN A 194 4.17 -17.70 -9.72
CA ASN A 194 4.94 -18.64 -10.55
C ASN A 194 4.83 -18.38 -12.06
N ALA A 195 4.20 -17.27 -12.49
CA ALA A 195 4.17 -16.91 -13.90
C ALA A 195 5.55 -16.45 -14.35
N GLN A 196 6.46 -17.41 -14.51
CA GLN A 196 7.66 -17.24 -15.29
C GLN A 196 7.20 -16.74 -16.65
N VAL A 197 7.52 -15.49 -16.96
CA VAL A 197 7.23 -14.86 -18.25
C VAL A 197 7.61 -15.89 -19.31
N PRO A 198 6.66 -16.40 -20.12
CA PRO A 198 6.99 -17.33 -21.19
C PRO A 198 8.12 -16.68 -22.00
N PRO A 199 9.23 -17.38 -22.29
CA PRO A 199 10.32 -16.81 -23.07
C PRO A 199 9.72 -16.18 -24.32
N ALA A 200 9.99 -14.89 -24.53
CA ALA A 200 9.46 -14.14 -25.66
C ALA A 200 9.62 -15.01 -26.93
N PRO A 201 8.55 -15.23 -27.71
CA PRO A 201 8.62 -16.08 -28.89
C PRO A 201 9.75 -15.56 -29.79
N GLY A 202 10.76 -16.42 -29.95
CA GLY A 202 12.02 -16.20 -30.67
C GLY A 202 12.20 -14.83 -31.29
N GLY A 203 12.96 -13.97 -30.59
CA GLY A 203 13.60 -12.82 -31.22
C GLY A 203 14.38 -13.29 -32.44
N ILE A 204 13.90 -12.90 -33.61
CA ILE A 204 14.53 -13.08 -34.91
C ILE A 204 15.99 -12.63 -34.80
N ALA A 205 16.89 -13.50 -35.27
CA ALA A 205 18.34 -13.34 -35.25
C ALA A 205 18.77 -11.91 -35.58
N ALA A 206 19.56 -11.31 -34.68
CA ALA A 206 20.29 -10.10 -34.97
C ALA A 206 21.20 -10.36 -36.18
N ALA A 207 20.98 -9.62 -37.26
CA ALA A 207 21.82 -9.68 -38.45
C ALA A 207 23.26 -9.25 -38.07
N PRO A 208 24.30 -9.91 -38.61
CA PRO A 208 25.68 -9.58 -38.32
C PRO A 208 25.98 -8.16 -38.81
N VAL A 209 26.45 -7.31 -37.89
CA VAL A 209 27.04 -6.01 -38.21
C VAL A 209 28.31 -6.22 -39.04
N PRO A 210 28.44 -5.59 -40.23
CA PRO A 210 29.67 -5.66 -41.00
C PRO A 210 30.78 -4.88 -40.28
N TYR A 211 31.88 -5.57 -39.97
CA TYR A 211 33.11 -4.95 -39.52
C TYR A 211 33.74 -4.18 -40.69
N SER A 212 33.77 -2.85 -40.60
CA SER A 212 34.71 -2.04 -41.37
C SER A 212 36.04 -1.97 -40.62
N ILE A 213 37.08 -2.51 -41.25
CA ILE A 213 38.51 -2.44 -40.87
C ILE A 213 39.10 -1.19 -41.58
N PRO A 214 40.10 -0.48 -41.01
CA PRO A 214 40.21 0.99 -41.00
C PRO A 214 40.56 1.67 -42.33
#